data_AF-A0A374C3Z9-F1
#
_entry.id   AF-A0A374C3Z9-F1
#
_cell.length_a   1.000
_cell.length_b   1.000
_cell.length_c   1.000
_cell.angle_alpha   90.00
_cell.angle_beta   90.00
_cell.angle_gamma   90.00
#
_symmetry.space_group_name_H-M   'P 1'
#
loop_
_entity.id
_entity.type
_entity.pdbx_description
1 polymer ?
#
loop_
_entity_poly.entity_id
_entity_poly.type
_entity_poly.pdbx_seq_one_letter_code
_entity_poly.pdbx_strand_id
1 'polypeptide(L)'
;MSKKVYISADYSSCDGDRVVVEELNKWGQDGLHKVDFVDMAQVVSGTVAADDDYRICDLKAEFNRQINASSAVVFIVGDKTANRKAGSACSRASEDQWNSTCTPYKDNSGGSKPCKVATTCIPKENDNYGCINSCSYLQHEFMQAVKKNKDIVIL
;
A
#
# COMPACT_ATOMS: atom_id res chain seq x y z
N MET A 1 -8.92 -21.66 -10.67
CA MET A 1 -8.56 -20.24 -10.87
C MET A 1 -7.96 -19.78 -9.56
N SER A 2 -6.70 -19.38 -9.58
CA SER A 2 -5.99 -18.87 -8.41
C SER A 2 -6.70 -17.66 -7.83
N LYS A 3 -6.82 -17.60 -6.50
CA LYS A 3 -7.42 -16.42 -5.83
C LYS A 3 -6.46 -15.24 -5.94
N LYS A 4 -6.99 -14.04 -6.17
CA LYS A 4 -6.19 -12.81 -6.11
C LYS A 4 -6.12 -12.36 -4.66
N VAL A 5 -4.95 -12.40 -4.05
CA VAL A 5 -4.76 -12.05 -2.63
C VAL A 5 -3.82 -10.85 -2.57
N TYR A 6 -4.21 -9.81 -1.84
CA TYR A 6 -3.32 -8.71 -1.53
C TYR A 6 -2.60 -9.03 -0.22
N ILE A 7 -1.26 -9.04 -0.22
CA ILE A 7 -0.48 -9.25 1.00
C ILE A 7 0.10 -7.89 1.42
N SER A 8 -0.33 -7.40 2.58
CA SER A 8 0.23 -6.21 3.23
C SER A 8 1.21 -6.66 4.32
N ALA A 9 2.42 -6.14 4.28
CA ALA A 9 3.48 -6.48 5.22
C ALA A 9 4.50 -5.34 5.32
N ASP A 10 5.29 -5.35 6.39
CA ASP A 10 6.49 -4.52 6.43
C ASP A 10 7.60 -5.13 5.56
N TYR A 11 7.79 -4.59 4.36
CA TYR A 11 8.79 -5.09 3.40
C TYR A 11 10.24 -4.63 3.67
N SER A 12 10.54 -4.07 4.85
CA SER A 12 11.93 -3.71 5.20
C SER A 12 12.89 -4.89 5.00
N SER A 13 14.02 -4.65 4.34
CA SER A 13 14.96 -5.69 3.92
C SER A 13 15.70 -6.34 5.08
N CYS A 14 15.97 -5.59 6.15
CA CYS A 14 16.79 -6.02 7.27
C CYS A 14 15.98 -6.37 8.53
N ASP A 15 14.75 -5.84 8.65
CA ASP A 15 14.05 -5.86 9.92
C ASP A 15 12.52 -5.79 9.80
N GLY A 16 11.98 -6.22 8.66
CA GLY A 16 10.54 -6.32 8.44
C GLY A 16 10.06 -7.77 8.33
N ASP A 17 8.82 -7.91 7.89
CA ASP A 17 8.04 -9.14 7.82
C ASP A 17 8.16 -9.85 6.45
N ARG A 18 9.04 -9.36 5.57
CA ARG A 18 9.24 -9.87 4.21
C ARG A 18 9.45 -11.39 4.15
N VAL A 19 10.14 -11.97 5.13
CA VAL A 19 10.39 -13.43 5.19
C VAL A 19 9.10 -14.25 5.24
N VAL A 20 8.06 -13.75 5.90
CA VAL A 20 6.75 -14.41 5.97
C VAL A 20 6.07 -14.34 4.61
N VAL A 21 6.12 -13.20 3.93
CA VAL A 21 5.59 -13.03 2.57
C VAL A 21 6.27 -13.98 1.59
N GLU A 22 7.60 -14.08 1.66
CA GLU A 22 8.39 -14.99 0.82
C GLU A 22 8.01 -16.45 1.07
N GLU A 23 7.79 -16.84 2.32
CA GLU A 23 7.38 -18.20 2.67
C GLU A 23 5.96 -18.52 2.18
N LEU A 24 5.00 -17.60 2.32
CA LEU A 24 3.65 -17.77 1.77
C LEU A 24 3.67 -17.94 0.25
N ASN A 25 4.49 -17.14 -0.44
CA ASN A 25 4.64 -17.25 -1.90
C ASN A 25 5.30 -18.58 -2.30
N LYS A 26 6.25 -19.11 -1.53
CA LYS A 26 6.79 -20.46 -1.75
C LYS A 26 5.70 -21.52 -1.62
N TRP A 27 4.88 -21.45 -0.56
CA TRP A 27 3.77 -22.39 -0.37
C TRP A 27 2.76 -22.32 -1.52
N GLY A 28 2.48 -21.11 -2.05
CA GLY A 28 1.62 -20.91 -3.23
C GLY A 28 2.15 -21.53 -4.53
N GLN A 29 3.44 -21.87 -4.58
CA GLN A 29 4.11 -22.41 -5.77
C GLN A 29 4.53 -23.88 -5.59
N ASP A 30 4.46 -24.41 -4.37
CA ASP A 30 4.84 -25.80 -4.09
C ASP A 30 3.65 -26.76 -4.28
N GLY A 31 3.96 -28.05 -4.41
CA GLY A 31 2.95 -29.12 -4.50
C GLY A 31 2.58 -29.73 -3.15
N LEU A 32 3.05 -29.15 -2.04
CA LEU A 32 2.92 -29.69 -0.68
C LEU A 32 1.76 -29.04 0.08
N HIS A 33 1.63 -27.72 -0.06
CA HIS A 33 0.61 -26.91 0.56
C HIS A 33 -0.55 -26.72 -0.41
N LYS A 34 -1.78 -26.92 0.05
CA LYS A 34 -3.00 -26.73 -0.76
C LYS A 34 -3.41 -25.25 -0.81
N VAL A 35 -2.49 -24.36 -1.18
CA VAL A 35 -2.73 -22.93 -1.33
C VAL A 35 -2.53 -22.52 -2.79
N ASP A 36 -3.50 -21.82 -3.38
CA ASP A 36 -3.49 -21.38 -4.79
C ASP A 36 -3.91 -19.91 -4.87
N PHE A 37 -2.93 -19.01 -4.96
CA PHE A 37 -3.16 -17.57 -5.03
C PHE A 37 -2.13 -16.82 -5.88
N VAL A 38 -2.51 -15.62 -6.29
CA VAL A 38 -1.63 -14.63 -6.91
C VAL A 38 -1.48 -13.47 -5.94
N ASP A 39 -0.24 -13.19 -5.53
CA ASP A 39 0.10 -12.04 -4.70
C ASP A 39 -0.01 -10.74 -5.50
N MET A 40 -1.08 -9.98 -5.24
CA MET A 40 -1.39 -8.74 -5.93
C MET A 40 -0.43 -7.59 -5.58
N ALA A 41 0.30 -7.67 -4.45
CA ALA A 41 1.30 -6.67 -4.08
C ALA A 41 2.60 -6.84 -4.89
N GLN A 42 2.89 -8.06 -5.38
CA GLN A 42 4.04 -8.35 -6.24
C GLN A 42 3.79 -8.11 -7.73
N VAL A 43 2.57 -7.82 -8.18
CA VAL A 43 2.32 -7.59 -9.62
C VAL A 43 2.89 -6.23 -10.02
N VAL A 44 4.17 -6.21 -10.41
CA VAL A 44 5.01 -5.02 -10.69
C VAL A 44 4.76 -4.38 -12.07
N SER A 45 3.79 -4.86 -12.85
CA SER A 45 3.49 -4.28 -14.17
C SER A 45 2.80 -2.93 -14.03
N GLY A 46 3.50 -1.85 -14.38
CA GLY A 46 2.96 -0.49 -14.37
C GLY A 46 2.88 0.16 -12.98
N THR A 47 3.74 -0.23 -12.03
CA THR A 47 3.82 0.41 -10.72
C THR A 47 4.22 1.88 -10.85
N VAL A 48 3.58 2.76 -10.08
CA VAL A 48 3.94 4.19 -10.02
C VAL A 48 5.32 4.39 -9.41
N ALA A 49 5.84 3.41 -8.68
CA ALA A 49 7.19 3.45 -8.12
C ALA A 49 8.30 3.40 -9.19
N ALA A 50 7.97 3.10 -10.45
CA ALA A 50 8.91 3.14 -11.57
C ALA A 50 9.02 4.55 -12.21
N ASP A 51 8.16 5.49 -11.83
CA ASP A 51 8.24 6.90 -12.25
C ASP A 51 9.27 7.65 -11.40
N ASP A 52 9.93 8.66 -11.96
CA ASP A 52 10.85 9.55 -11.24
C ASP A 52 10.12 10.62 -10.40
N ASP A 53 8.81 10.83 -10.61
CA ASP A 53 7.97 11.80 -9.87
C ASP A 53 6.63 11.20 -9.38
N TYR A 54 6.69 10.12 -8.62
CA TYR A 54 5.56 9.65 -7.82
C TYR A 54 5.54 10.25 -6.42
N ARG A 55 4.35 10.44 -5.87
CA ARG A 55 4.11 10.96 -4.52
C ARG A 55 3.52 9.87 -3.63
N ILE A 56 3.53 10.12 -2.32
CA ILE A 56 2.91 9.25 -1.31
C ILE A 56 1.47 8.86 -1.69
N CYS A 57 0.68 9.82 -2.19
CA CYS A 57 -0.70 9.60 -2.58
C CYS A 57 -0.87 8.75 -3.85
N ASP A 58 0.14 8.72 -4.73
CA ASP A 58 0.10 7.89 -5.94
C ASP A 58 0.26 6.40 -5.56
N LEU A 59 1.16 6.09 -4.63
CA LEU A 59 1.29 4.73 -4.07
C LEU A 59 0.02 4.29 -3.36
N LYS A 60 -0.58 5.17 -2.55
CA LYS A 60 -1.88 4.90 -1.90
C LYS A 60 -2.98 4.63 -2.95
N ALA A 61 -2.99 5.35 -4.06
CA ALA A 61 -3.92 5.09 -5.16
C ALA A 61 -3.66 3.73 -5.84
N GLU A 62 -2.40 3.31 -5.95
CA GLU A 62 -2.04 1.98 -6.44
C GLU A 62 -2.51 0.87 -5.50
N PHE A 63 -2.26 0.99 -4.20
CA PHE A 63 -2.76 0.05 -3.19
C PHE A 63 -4.28 -0.10 -3.25
N ASN A 64 -4.99 1.03 -3.38
CA ASN A 64 -6.44 1.01 -3.59
C ASN A 64 -6.86 0.17 -4.80
N ARG A 65 -6.16 0.29 -5.94
CA ARG A 65 -6.46 -0.51 -7.15
C ARG A 65 -6.17 -1.99 -6.93
N GLN A 66 -5.04 -2.32 -6.32
CA GLN A 66 -4.63 -3.70 -6.08
C GLN A 66 -5.56 -4.40 -5.07
N ILE A 67 -5.92 -3.73 -3.98
CA ILE A 67 -6.91 -4.22 -3.00
C ILE A 67 -8.30 -4.35 -3.63
N ASN A 68 -8.73 -3.38 -4.43
CA ASN A 68 -10.02 -3.48 -5.12
C ASN A 68 -10.09 -4.73 -6.01
N ALA A 69 -9.00 -5.05 -6.70
CA ALA A 69 -8.87 -6.20 -7.59
C ALA A 69 -8.65 -7.55 -6.86
N SER A 70 -8.32 -7.54 -5.56
CA SER A 70 -8.15 -8.77 -4.77
C SER A 70 -9.49 -9.30 -4.24
N SER A 71 -9.57 -10.61 -4.03
CA SER A 71 -10.71 -11.24 -3.34
C SER A 71 -10.53 -11.27 -1.82
N ALA A 72 -9.28 -11.29 -1.34
CA ALA A 72 -8.95 -11.24 0.08
C ALA A 72 -7.71 -10.37 0.32
N VAL A 73 -7.53 -9.96 1.56
CA VAL A 73 -6.36 -9.20 2.02
C VAL A 73 -5.76 -9.91 3.23
N VAL A 74 -4.46 -10.19 3.16
CA VAL A 74 -3.68 -10.76 4.26
C VAL A 74 -2.80 -9.65 4.82
N PHE A 75 -2.90 -9.39 6.12
CA PHE A 75 -1.99 -8.50 6.83
C PHE A 75 -1.04 -9.33 7.68
N ILE A 76 0.26 -9.16 7.47
CA ILE A 76 1.29 -9.73 8.35
C ILE A 76 1.67 -8.66 9.37
N VAL A 77 1.55 -9.00 10.65
CA VAL A 77 1.76 -8.08 11.76
C VAL A 77 2.92 -8.56 12.63
N GLY A 78 4.12 -8.06 12.35
CA GLY A 78 5.29 -8.22 13.20
C GLY A 78 5.38 -7.25 14.38
N ASP A 79 6.47 -7.36 15.13
CA ASP A 79 6.78 -6.54 16.29
C ASP A 79 6.97 -5.05 15.96
N LYS A 80 7.39 -4.74 14.73
CA LYS A 80 7.65 -3.37 14.26
C LYS A 80 6.50 -2.73 13.51
N THR A 81 5.49 -3.49 13.10
CA THR A 81 4.35 -3.00 12.29
C THR A 81 3.70 -1.76 12.89
N ALA A 82 3.48 -1.75 14.21
CA ALA A 82 2.88 -0.62 14.92
C ALA A 82 3.71 0.70 14.81
N ASN A 83 5.02 0.59 14.63
CA ASN A 83 5.94 1.71 14.59
C ASN A 83 6.22 2.21 13.16
N ARG A 84 5.75 1.51 12.12
CA ARG A 84 5.98 1.92 10.72
C ARG A 84 5.12 3.12 10.35
N LYS A 85 5.79 4.22 10.02
CA LYS A 85 5.17 5.51 9.63
C LYS A 85 5.38 5.88 8.17
N ALA A 86 6.00 5.02 7.36
CA ALA A 86 6.15 5.26 5.93
C ALA A 86 4.80 5.61 5.29
N GLY A 87 4.76 6.70 4.51
CA GLY A 87 3.54 7.21 3.89
C GLY A 87 2.69 8.18 4.72
N SER A 88 3.05 8.47 5.98
CA SER A 88 2.29 9.42 6.82
C SER A 88 2.57 10.89 6.55
N ALA A 89 3.60 11.21 5.75
CA ALA A 89 4.10 12.58 5.55
C ALA A 89 3.42 13.36 4.40
N CYS A 90 2.16 13.06 4.09
CA CYS A 90 1.43 13.80 3.05
C CYS A 90 0.94 15.16 3.57
N SER A 91 1.73 16.22 3.35
CA SER A 91 1.41 17.61 3.74
C SER A 91 0.08 18.11 3.17
N ARG A 92 -0.29 17.67 1.96
CA ARG A 92 -1.55 18.03 1.29
C ARG A 92 -2.80 17.65 2.09
N ALA A 93 -2.68 16.71 3.05
CA ALA A 93 -3.78 16.35 3.94
C ALA A 93 -4.17 17.46 4.93
N SER A 94 -3.25 18.37 5.25
CA SER A 94 -3.46 19.45 6.21
C SER A 94 -3.24 20.85 5.62
N GLU A 95 -2.62 20.94 4.45
CA GLU A 95 -2.21 22.21 3.84
C GLU A 95 -2.81 22.40 2.45
N ASP A 96 -2.89 23.67 2.04
CA ASP A 96 -3.18 24.04 0.66
C ASP A 96 -2.05 23.59 -0.27
N GLN A 97 -2.38 23.40 -1.55
CA GLN A 97 -1.44 22.93 -2.55
C GLN A 97 -0.15 23.78 -2.61
N TRP A 98 -0.28 25.10 -2.52
CA TRP A 98 0.84 26.04 -2.64
C TRP A 98 1.86 25.93 -1.49
N ASN A 99 1.42 25.48 -0.32
CA ASN A 99 2.28 25.19 0.84
C ASN A 99 2.76 23.73 0.87
N SER A 100 2.06 22.85 0.17
CA SER A 100 2.32 21.42 0.22
C SER A 100 3.53 21.04 -0.62
N THR A 101 4.53 20.44 0.02
CA THR A 101 5.63 19.75 -0.67
C THR A 101 5.63 18.27 -0.32
N CYS A 102 6.11 17.41 -1.23
CA CYS A 102 6.16 15.97 -1.01
C CYS A 102 7.49 15.40 -1.51
N THR A 103 7.98 14.41 -0.79
CA THR A 103 9.12 13.57 -1.19
C THR A 103 8.62 12.29 -1.87
N PRO A 104 9.09 11.94 -3.07
CA PRO A 104 8.94 10.59 -3.63
C PRO A 104 9.55 9.55 -2.67
N TYR A 105 8.88 8.42 -2.46
CA TYR A 105 9.16 7.52 -1.32
C TYR A 105 10.35 6.55 -1.51
N LYS A 106 11.19 6.64 -2.54
CA LYS A 106 12.45 5.87 -2.59
C LYS A 106 13.63 6.73 -3.03
N ASP A 107 14.67 6.66 -2.21
CA ASP A 107 16.04 7.13 -2.42
C ASP A 107 16.33 8.63 -2.57
N ASN A 108 15.34 9.52 -2.39
CA ASN A 108 15.60 10.94 -2.06
C ASN A 108 16.62 11.68 -2.96
N SER A 109 16.90 11.18 -4.16
CA SER A 109 17.94 11.73 -5.03
C SER A 109 17.53 13.08 -5.63
N GLY A 110 16.23 13.39 -5.65
CA GLY A 110 15.65 14.61 -6.21
C GLY A 110 15.06 15.64 -5.23
N GLY A 111 15.13 15.40 -3.91
CA GLY A 111 14.61 16.33 -2.89
C GLY A 111 13.07 16.48 -2.85
N SER A 112 12.59 17.44 -2.06
CA SER A 112 11.15 17.73 -1.93
C SER A 112 10.63 18.52 -3.14
N LYS A 113 9.48 18.13 -3.68
CA LYS A 113 8.83 18.78 -4.83
C LYS A 113 7.46 19.37 -4.47
N PRO A 114 7.00 20.46 -5.10
CA PRO A 114 5.65 21.01 -4.90
C PRO A 114 4.56 19.97 -5.18
N CYS A 115 3.46 19.99 -4.44
CA CYS A 115 2.38 19.03 -4.58
C CYS A 115 1.64 19.18 -5.92
N LYS A 116 1.43 18.06 -6.63
CA LYS A 116 0.68 18.02 -7.90
C LYS A 116 -0.85 17.94 -7.76
N VAL A 117 -1.37 17.83 -6.53
CA VAL A 117 -2.80 17.66 -6.27
C VAL A 117 -3.47 19.02 -6.05
N ALA A 118 -4.13 19.52 -7.11
CA ALA A 118 -4.81 20.81 -7.07
C ALA A 118 -6.01 20.81 -6.11
N THR A 119 -6.93 19.87 -6.30
CA THR A 119 -8.18 19.80 -5.55
C THR A 119 -8.24 18.52 -4.72
N THR A 120 -8.88 18.64 -3.56
CA THR A 120 -9.22 17.51 -2.70
C THR A 120 -10.73 17.38 -2.61
N CYS A 121 -11.22 16.18 -2.38
CA CYS A 121 -12.63 15.91 -2.12
C CYS A 121 -12.76 14.95 -0.95
N ILE A 122 -13.90 15.00 -0.26
CA ILE A 122 -14.23 14.02 0.75
C ILE A 122 -14.72 12.76 0.02
N PRO A 123 -14.08 11.59 0.22
CA PRO A 123 -14.52 10.36 -0.43
C PRO A 123 -15.95 10.00 0.00
N LYS A 124 -16.79 9.63 -0.97
CA LYS A 124 -18.14 9.13 -0.71
C LYS A 124 -18.10 7.71 -0.15
N GLU A 125 -19.26 7.20 0.23
CA GLU A 125 -19.40 5.85 0.80
C GLU A 125 -18.81 4.77 -0.11
N ASN A 126 -19.14 4.80 -1.40
CA ASN A 126 -18.70 3.81 -2.40
C ASN A 126 -17.30 4.06 -2.98
N ASP A 127 -16.66 5.19 -2.67
CA ASP A 127 -15.35 5.55 -3.20
C ASP A 127 -14.24 4.72 -2.55
N ASN A 128 -12.98 4.95 -2.94
CA ASN A 128 -11.83 4.41 -2.22
C ASN A 128 -11.59 5.18 -0.92
N TYR A 129 -10.81 4.60 -0.02
CA TYR A 129 -10.21 5.32 1.09
C TYR A 129 -9.30 6.40 0.50
N GLY A 130 -9.61 7.67 0.78
CA GLY A 130 -8.99 8.80 0.10
C GLY A 130 -7.47 8.77 0.22
N CYS A 131 -6.74 8.98 -0.88
CA CYS A 131 -5.28 8.85 -0.91
C CYS A 131 -4.53 10.03 -0.26
N ILE A 132 -5.23 11.16 -0.07
CA ILE A 132 -4.70 12.35 0.60
C ILE A 132 -5.04 12.25 2.08
N ASN A 133 -4.12 11.67 2.85
CA ASN A 133 -4.26 11.45 4.29
C ASN A 133 -2.87 11.32 4.95
N SER A 134 -2.85 11.46 6.28
CA SER A 134 -1.65 11.36 7.13
C SER A 134 -1.41 9.95 7.70
N CYS A 135 -2.14 8.93 7.27
CA CYS A 135 -1.94 7.55 7.71
C CYS A 135 -0.68 6.95 7.07
N SER A 136 -0.06 5.97 7.73
CA SER A 136 0.99 5.15 7.10
C SER A 136 0.42 4.32 5.95
N TYR A 137 1.29 3.72 5.13
CA TYR A 137 0.87 2.81 4.05
C TYR A 137 0.10 1.60 4.60
N LEU A 138 0.63 0.93 5.63
CA LEU A 138 -0.01 -0.22 6.26
C LEU A 138 -1.41 0.14 6.81
N GLN A 139 -1.52 1.30 7.46
CA GLN A 139 -2.82 1.77 7.94
C GLN A 139 -3.76 2.12 6.77
N HIS A 140 -3.26 2.72 5.69
CA HIS A 140 -4.06 3.04 4.51
C HIS A 140 -4.63 1.79 3.84
N GLU A 141 -3.81 0.75 3.67
CA GLU A 141 -4.21 -0.55 3.13
C GLU A 141 -5.31 -1.20 3.99
N PHE A 142 -5.14 -1.19 5.31
CA PHE A 142 -6.16 -1.69 6.24
C PHE A 142 -7.48 -0.95 6.11
N MET A 143 -7.45 0.38 6.12
CA MET A 143 -8.66 1.20 6.01
C MET A 143 -9.36 1.01 4.66
N GLN A 144 -8.61 0.83 3.57
CA GLN A 144 -9.18 0.49 2.27
C GLN A 144 -9.84 -0.89 2.28
N ALA A 145 -9.18 -1.91 2.84
CA ALA A 145 -9.73 -3.26 2.94
C ALA A 145 -11.05 -3.28 3.73
N VAL A 146 -11.10 -2.59 4.87
CA VAL A 146 -12.32 -2.40 5.66
C VAL A 146 -13.40 -1.69 4.86
N LYS A 147 -13.07 -0.55 4.22
CA LYS A 147 -14.05 0.22 3.43
C LYS A 147 -14.62 -0.56 2.25
N LYS A 148 -13.85 -1.50 1.70
CA LYS A 148 -14.27 -2.36 0.59
C LYS A 148 -14.83 -3.71 1.04
N ASN A 149 -15.04 -3.89 2.34
CA ASN A 149 -15.59 -5.11 2.94
C ASN A 149 -14.88 -6.38 2.43
N LYS A 150 -13.55 -6.33 2.40
CA LYS A 150 -12.71 -7.46 1.96
C LYS A 150 -12.66 -8.54 3.04
N ASP A 151 -12.46 -9.78 2.61
CA ASP A 151 -12.09 -10.87 3.52
C ASP A 151 -10.69 -10.59 4.06
N ILE A 152 -10.60 -10.22 5.33
CA ILE A 152 -9.34 -9.86 6.00
C ILE A 152 -8.84 -11.06 6.81
N VAL A 153 -7.57 -11.42 6.58
CA VAL A 153 -6.82 -12.42 7.34
C VAL A 153 -5.65 -11.72 8.01
N ILE A 154 -5.43 -11.98 9.30
CA ILE A 154 -4.29 -11.47 10.06
C ILE A 154 -3.36 -12.63 10.38
N LEU A 155 -2.08 -12.47 10.10
CA LEU A 155 -1.00 -13.42 10.39
C LEU A 155 0.05 -12.79 11.29
#